data_AF-A0A420MD10-F1
#
_entry.id   AF-A0A420MD10-F1
#
_cell.length_a   1.000
_cell.length_b   1.000
_cell.length_c   1.000
_cell.angle_alpha   90.00
_cell.angle_beta   90.00
_cell.angle_gamma   90.00
#
_symmetry.space_group_name_H-M   'P 1'
#
loop_
_entity.id
_entity.type
_entity.pdbx_description
1 polymer ?
#
loop_
_entity_poly.entity_id
_entity_poly.type
_entity_poly.pdbx_seq_one_letter_code
_entity_poly.pdbx_strand_id
1 'polypeptide(L)' 'MAVIENMRVRKRDRSNENFKKKWGTLKNNGLIIHQVYDAEVYVCIRRKGEKYEFKSTDKALPLSDEEKNESFPLH' A
#
# COMPACT_ATOMS: atom_id res chain seq x y z
N MET A 1 -22.83 30.62 6.62
CA MET A 1 -21.63 30.66 7.47
C MET A 1 -20.69 29.57 7.00
N ALA A 2 -19.71 29.92 6.16
CA ALA A 2 -18.76 28.96 5.60
C ALA A 2 -17.80 28.50 6.70
N VAL A 3 -17.85 27.20 7.03
CA VAL A 3 -16.81 26.53 7.82
C VAL A 3 -15.61 26.43 6.90
N ILE A 4 -14.74 27.45 6.95
CA ILE A 4 -13.42 27.38 6.35
C ILE A 4 -12.66 26.35 7.17
N GLU A 5 -12.72 25.09 6.72
CA GLU A 5 -11.84 24.05 7.19
C GLU A 5 -10.42 24.59 7.13
N ASN A 6 -9.84 24.79 8.31
CA ASN A 6 -8.43 25.07 8.49
C ASN A 6 -7.64 23.89 7.91
N MET A 7 -7.44 23.87 6.59
CA MET A 7 -6.35 23.17 5.92
C MET A 7 -5.05 23.86 6.35
N ARG A 8 -4.72 23.77 7.65
CA ARG A 8 -3.38 24.04 8.16
C ARG A 8 -2.48 23.13 7.34
N VAL A 9 -1.75 23.75 6.42
CA VAL A 9 -0.71 23.14 5.60
C VAL A 9 0.06 22.18 6.50
N ARG A 10 -0.25 20.90 6.39
CA ARG A 10 0.32 19.88 7.27
C ARG A 10 1.80 19.92 7.00
N LYS A 11 2.59 20.45 7.95
CA LYS A 11 4.05 20.62 7.80
C LYS A 11 4.59 19.34 7.17
N ARG A 12 5.22 19.47 5.98
CA ARG A 12 5.74 18.32 5.25
C ARG A 12 6.65 17.53 6.18
N ASP A 13 6.34 16.26 6.36
CA ASP A 13 7.15 15.37 7.19
C ASP A 13 8.54 15.20 6.57
N ARG A 14 9.54 15.84 7.20
CA ARG A 14 10.94 15.74 6.79
C ARG A 14 11.61 14.47 7.32
N SER A 15 11.06 13.86 8.36
CA SER A 15 11.64 12.74 9.13
C SER A 15 11.31 11.34 8.58
N ASN A 16 10.36 11.24 7.65
CA ASN A 16 9.83 9.98 7.11
C ASN A 16 8.99 9.16 8.11
N GLU A 17 8.77 9.62 9.33
CA GLU A 17 8.02 8.89 10.36
C GLU A 17 6.56 8.66 9.98
N ASN A 18 5.89 9.65 9.38
CA ASN A 18 4.49 9.50 8.99
C ASN A 18 4.36 8.47 7.87
N PHE A 19 5.33 8.43 6.95
CA PHE A 19 5.37 7.40 5.92
C PHE A 19 5.58 6.02 6.55
N LYS A 20 6.54 5.86 7.48
CA LYS A 20 6.75 4.58 8.19
C LYS A 20 5.52 4.12 8.95
N LYS A 21 4.79 5.03 9.60
CA LYS A 21 3.51 4.72 10.27
C LYS A 21 2.45 4.24 9.28
N LYS A 22 2.27 4.95 8.15
CA LYS A 22 1.33 4.54 7.09
C LYS A 22 1.73 3.22 6.44
N TRP A 23 3.02 3.00 6.24
CA TRP A 23 3.57 1.74 5.76
C TRP A 23 3.25 0.59 6.72
N GLY A 24 3.44 0.79 8.02
CA GLY A 24 3.04 -0.18 9.06
C GLY A 24 1.55 -0.53 8.99
N THR A 25 0.68 0.48 8.92
CA THR A 25 -0.77 0.27 8.76
C THR A 25 -1.11 -0.52 7.50
N LEU A 26 -0.47 -0.18 6.37
CA LEU A 26 -0.74 -0.85 5.09
C LEU A 26 -0.38 -2.34 5.13
N LYS A 27 0.76 -2.69 5.75
CA LYS A 27 1.16 -4.09 5.96
C LYS A 27 0.14 -4.85 6.81
N ASN A 28 -0.29 -4.26 7.93
CA ASN A 28 -1.27 -4.90 8.81
C ASN A 28 -2.59 -5.15 8.08
N ASN A 29 -3.06 -4.18 7.29
CA ASN A 29 -4.27 -4.35 6.49
C ASN A 29 -4.10 -5.44 5.44
N GLY A 30 -2.95 -5.51 4.76
CA GLY A 30 -2.65 -6.57 3.81
C GLY A 30 -2.64 -7.96 4.47
N LEU A 31 -2.13 -8.07 5.69
CA LEU A 31 -2.17 -9.33 6.46
C LEU A 31 -3.61 -9.70 6.86
N ILE A 32 -4.42 -8.74 7.31
CA ILE A 32 -5.83 -8.98 7.64
C ILE A 32 -6.61 -9.47 6.42
N ILE A 33 -6.36 -8.88 5.25
CA ILE A 33 -7.01 -9.30 3.99
C ILE A 33 -6.70 -10.78 3.71
N HIS A 34 -5.43 -11.18 3.84
CA HIS A 34 -5.05 -12.56 3.67
C HIS A 34 -5.71 -13.48 4.71
N GLN A 35 -5.68 -13.11 5.99
CA GLN A 35 -6.22 -13.95 7.06
C GLN A 35 -7.75 -14.12 7.00
N VAL A 36 -8.48 -13.08 6.60
CA VAL A 36 -9.95 -13.07 6.62
C VAL A 36 -10.54 -13.58 5.30
N TYR A 37 -9.90 -13.27 4.17
CA TYR A 37 -10.45 -13.53 2.84
C TYR A 37 -9.63 -14.51 2.00
N ASP A 38 -8.56 -15.10 2.56
CA ASP A 38 -7.61 -15.98 1.87
C ASP A 38 -7.02 -15.36 0.58
N ALA A 39 -6.94 -14.03 0.55
CA ALA A 39 -6.45 -13.29 -0.62
C ALA A 39 -4.95 -13.01 -0.49
N GLU A 40 -4.19 -13.28 -1.54
CA GLU A 40 -2.77 -12.91 -1.58
C GLU A 40 -2.59 -11.42 -1.87
N VAL A 41 -1.71 -10.77 -1.11
CA VAL A 41 -1.48 -9.32 -1.18
C VAL A 41 0.01 -9.05 -1.39
N TYR A 42 0.35 -8.39 -2.49
CA TYR A 42 1.66 -7.83 -2.77
C TYR A 42 1.57 -6.29 -2.81
N VAL A 43 2.45 -5.62 -2.06
CA VAL A 43 2.57 -4.15 -2.09
C VAL A 43 4.01 -3.75 -2.31
N CYS A 44 4.25 -2.90 -3.30
CA CYS A 44 5.55 -2.30 -3.60
C CYS A 44 5.44 -0.78 -3.61
N ILE A 45 6.27 -0.11 -2.82
CA ILE A 45 6.36 1.35 -2.78
C ILE A 45 7.81 1.76 -3.04
N ARG A 46 8.02 2.70 -3.97
CA ARG A 46 9.31 3.35 -4.20
C ARG A 46 9.27 4.77 -3.68
N ARG A 47 10.22 5.14 -2.81
CA ARG A 47 10.29 6.50 -2.26
C ARG A 47 11.72 6.87 -1.90
N LYS A 48 12.18 8.04 -2.37
CA LYS A 48 13.54 8.57 -2.07
C LYS A 48 14.67 7.56 -2.36
N GLY A 49 14.56 6.80 -3.45
CA GLY A 49 15.55 5.77 -3.80
C GLY A 49 15.44 4.47 -3.00
N GLU A 50 14.55 4.38 -2.02
CA GLU A 50 14.30 3.17 -1.26
C GLU A 50 13.07 2.41 -1.80
N LYS A 51 13.13 1.08 -1.70
CA LYS A 51 12.03 0.18 -2.04
C LYS A 51 11.48 -0.43 -0.74
N TYR A 52 10.17 -0.36 -0.58
CA TYR A 52 9.44 -0.94 0.54
C TYR A 52 8.52 -2.03 -0.01
N GLU A 53 8.69 -3.26 0.45
CA GLU A 53 7.93 -4.42 -0.03
C GLU A 53 7.21 -5.13 1.11
N PHE A 54 5.99 -5.57 0.81
CA PHE A 54 5.20 -6.42 1.66
C PHE A 54 4.56 -7.51 0.81
N LYS A 55 4.58 -8.72 1.36
CA LYS A 55 3.93 -9.90 0.85
C LYS A 55 3.14 -10.52 1.99
N SER A 56 1.89 -10.88 1.77
CA SER A 56 1.10 -11.60 2.78
C SER A 56 1.61 -13.03 3.00
N THR A 57 2.17 -13.65 1.95
CA THR A 57 2.80 -14.98 1.94
C THR A 57 4.08 -14.91 1.11
N ASP A 58 5.02 -15.85 1.28
CA ASP A 58 6.23 -15.87 0.42
C ASP A 58 5.89 -16.04 -1.09
N LYS A 59 4.70 -16.61 -1.35
CA LYS A 59 4.15 -16.88 -2.68
C LYS A 59 3.35 -15.73 -3.27
N ALA A 60 2.99 -14.70 -2.48
CA ALA A 60 2.35 -13.50 -2.99
C ALA A 60 3.31 -12.77 -3.94
N LEU A 61 3.16 -13.07 -5.23
CA LEU A 61 3.98 -12.52 -6.30
C LEU A 61 3.32 -11.26 -6.87
N PRO A 62 4.10 -10.29 -7.36
CA PRO A 62 3.59 -9.45 -8.43
C PRO A 62 3.25 -10.36 -9.60
N LEU A 63 1.99 -10.34 -10.05
CA LEU A 63 1.57 -11.05 -11.25
C LEU A 63 2.53 -10.73 -12.40
N SER A 64 2.89 -11.74 -13.19
CA SER A 64 3.53 -11.54 -14.50
C SER A 64 2.61 -10.70 -15.39
N ASP A 65 3.17 -10.11 -16.44
CA ASP A 65 2.33 -9.35 -17.38
C ASP A 65 1.33 -10.26 -18.12
N GLU A 66 1.62 -11.56 -18.26
CA GLU A 66 0.63 -12.55 -18.75
C GLU A 66 -0.46 -12.80 -17.69
N GLU A 67 -0.08 -13.05 -16.43
CA GLU A 67 -1.03 -13.35 -15.35
C GLU A 67 -1.99 -12.18 -15.06
N LYS A 68 -1.55 -10.93 -15.25
CA LYS A 68 -2.42 -9.75 -15.14
C LYS A 68 -3.52 -9.74 -16.19
N ASN A 69 -3.20 -10.10 -17.43
CA ASN A 69 -4.13 -10.10 -18.55
C ASN A 69 -5.16 -11.24 -18.44
N GLU A 70 -4.79 -12.38 -17.86
CA GLU A 70 -5.71 -13.52 -17.62
C GLU A 70 -6.59 -13.32 -16.38
N SER A 71 -6.04 -12.76 -15.30
CA SER A 71 -6.73 -12.66 -14.00
C SER A 71 -7.68 -11.44 -13.91
N PHE A 72 -7.42 -10.39 -14.69
CA PHE A 72 -8.22 -9.16 -14.71
C PHE A 72 -8.39 -8.65 -16.15
N PRO A 73 -9.17 -9.34 -17.00
CA PRO A 73 -9.40 -8.85 -18.35
C PRO A 73 -10.03 -7.44 -18.29
N LEU A 74 -9.31 -6.46 -18.83
CA LEU A 74 -9.86 -5.13 -19.08
C LEU A 74 -10.89 -5.28 -20.20
N HIS A 75 -12.16 -5.38 -19.81
CA HIS A 75 -13.29 -5.25 -20.72
C HIS A 75 -13.39 -3.81 -21.26
#